data_AF-A0A2E7D822-F1
#
_entry.id   AF-A0A2E7D822-F1
#
_cell.length_a   1.000
_cell.length_b   1.000
_cell.length_c   1.000
_cell.angle_alpha   90.00
_cell.angle_beta   90.00
_cell.angle_gamma   90.00
#
_symmetry.space_group_name_H-M   'P 1'
#
loop_
_entity.id
_entity.type
_entity.pdbx_description
1 polymer ?
#
loop_
_entity_poly.entity_id
_entity_poly.type
_entity_poly.pdbx_seq_one_letter_code
_entity_poly.pdbx_strand_id
1 'polypeptide(L)'
;MLPLARAASLVTSHIEHVYAQQHTTDDSLENLCLACPRCNLQKGPNLTTIDAEFGKIVPLFHPRQQNWQEHFEVQEYHIVGRTTTG
;
A
#
# COMPACT_ATOMS: atom_id res chain seq x y z
N MET A 1 -31.79 -3.97 0.31
CA MET A 1 -30.83 -3.14 -0.43
C MET A 1 -29.52 -3.23 0.34
N LEU A 2 -28.70 -4.26 0.06
CA LEU A 2 -27.43 -4.46 0.78
C LEU A 2 -26.39 -3.48 0.22
N PRO A 3 -25.72 -2.67 1.05
CA PRO A 3 -24.59 -1.89 0.58
C PRO A 3 -23.43 -2.86 0.31
N LEU A 4 -22.87 -2.76 -0.90
CA LEU A 4 -21.64 -3.45 -1.29
C LEU A 4 -20.54 -3.11 -0.28
N ALA A 5 -20.20 -4.06 0.60
CA ALA A 5 -18.85 -4.10 1.15
C ALA A 5 -17.91 -4.11 -0.05
N ARG A 6 -16.98 -3.16 -0.15
CA ARG A 6 -15.97 -3.14 -1.21
C ARG A 6 -15.30 -4.52 -1.23
N ALA A 7 -15.56 -5.25 -2.30
CA ALA A 7 -15.27 -6.67 -2.43
C ALA A 7 -13.81 -6.98 -2.08
N ALA A 8 -13.59 -8.10 -1.40
CA ALA A 8 -12.30 -8.80 -1.48
C ALA A 8 -11.85 -8.78 -2.95
N SER A 9 -10.58 -8.45 -3.21
CA SER A 9 -10.06 -8.49 -4.57
C SER A 9 -10.37 -9.87 -5.17
N LEU A 10 -11.26 -9.93 -6.16
CA LEU A 10 -11.54 -11.15 -6.93
C LEU A 10 -10.33 -11.54 -7.81
N VAL A 11 -9.30 -10.70 -7.81
CA VAL A 11 -8.04 -10.90 -8.51
C VAL A 11 -7.01 -11.39 -7.50
N THR A 12 -6.35 -12.49 -7.85
CA THR A 12 -5.23 -13.09 -7.10
C THR A 12 -4.16 -12.05 -6.81
N SER A 13 -3.70 -12.00 -5.56
CA SER A 13 -2.53 -11.20 -5.20
C SER A 13 -1.26 -11.88 -5.71
N HIS A 14 -0.31 -11.09 -6.21
CA HIS A 14 1.01 -11.55 -6.63
C HIS A 14 2.05 -11.16 -5.60
N ILE A 15 3.20 -11.84 -5.65
CA ILE A 15 4.39 -11.41 -4.92
C ILE A 15 5.02 -10.27 -5.73
N GLU A 16 5.15 -9.11 -5.10
CA GLU A 16 5.62 -7.87 -5.72
C GLU A 16 6.68 -7.22 -4.82
N HIS A 17 7.55 -6.42 -5.42
CA HIS A 17 8.56 -5.68 -4.66
C HIS A 17 7.99 -4.40 -4.05
N VAL A 18 8.26 -4.18 -2.76
CA VAL A 18 7.95 -2.93 -2.06
C VAL A 18 8.79 -1.80 -2.65
N TYR A 19 10.11 -1.99 -2.75
CA TYR A 19 11.01 -1.16 -3.54
C TYR A 19 11.20 -1.79 -4.92
N ALA A 20 10.68 -1.13 -5.94
CA ALA A 20 10.69 -1.65 -7.30
C ALA A 20 12.11 -1.91 -7.82
N GLN A 21 12.25 -2.92 -8.67
CA GLN A 21 13.55 -3.36 -9.19
C GLN A 21 14.32 -2.28 -9.97
N GLN A 22 13.64 -1.23 -10.43
CA GLN A 22 14.30 -0.09 -11.05
C GLN A 22 15.11 0.78 -10.07
N HIS A 23 14.90 0.62 -8.77
CA HIS A 23 15.62 1.35 -7.72
C HIS A 23 16.60 0.46 -6.94
N THR A 24 16.39 -0.86 -6.94
CA THR A 24 17.20 -1.83 -6.19
C THR A 24 17.17 -3.19 -6.87
N THR A 25 18.15 -4.05 -6.60
CA THR A 25 18.16 -5.46 -7.04
C THR A 25 17.82 -6.42 -5.89
N ASP A 26 17.16 -5.92 -4.84
CA ASP A 26 16.85 -6.68 -3.63
C ASP A 26 15.61 -7.56 -3.82
N ASP A 27 15.84 -8.86 -3.98
CA ASP A 27 14.81 -9.89 -4.07
C ASP A 27 14.57 -10.62 -2.72
N SER A 28 15.07 -10.06 -1.61
CA SER A 28 14.87 -10.62 -0.27
C SER A 28 13.41 -10.54 0.19
N LEU A 29 13.02 -11.39 1.13
CA LEU A 29 11.64 -11.42 1.66
C LEU A 29 11.25 -10.12 2.36
N GLU A 30 12.25 -9.39 2.84
CA GLU A 30 12.16 -8.08 3.47
C GLU A 30 11.69 -7.00 2.48
N ASN A 31 11.93 -7.20 1.18
CA ASN A 31 11.48 -6.32 0.10
C ASN A 31 10.28 -6.88 -0.70
N LEU A 32 9.75 -8.06 -0.36
CA LEU A 32 8.64 -8.68 -1.09
C LEU A 32 7.33 -8.66 -0.29
N CYS A 33 6.21 -8.31 -0.92
CA CYS A 33 4.88 -8.35 -0.30
C CYS A 33 3.80 -8.86 -1.26
N LEU A 34 2.62 -9.19 -0.73
CA LEU A 34 1.46 -9.53 -1.54
C LEU A 34 0.72 -8.25 -1.95
N ALA A 35 0.52 -8.06 -3.25
CA ALA A 35 -0.30 -6.98 -3.78
C ALA A 35 -1.20 -7.48 -4.91
N CYS A 36 -2.41 -6.93 -5.01
CA CYS A 36 -3.23 -7.17 -6.20
C CYS A 36 -2.70 -6.34 -7.38
N PRO A 37 -2.94 -6.75 -8.64
CA PRO A 37 -2.42 -6.05 -9.81
C PRO A 37 -2.79 -4.56 -9.84
N ARG A 38 -4.01 -4.21 -9.42
CA ARG A 38 -4.47 -2.81 -9.38
C ARG A 38 -3.68 -1.96 -8.37
N CYS A 39 -3.45 -2.48 -7.16
CA CYS A 39 -2.69 -1.76 -6.14
C CYS A 39 -1.22 -1.61 -6.55
N ASN A 40 -0.63 -2.68 -7.12
CA ASN A 40 0.75 -2.61 -7.61
C ASN A 40 0.89 -1.60 -8.76
N LEU A 41 -0.05 -1.58 -9.71
CA LEU A 41 -0.09 -0.58 -10.79
C LEU A 41 -0.25 0.85 -10.25
N GLN A 42 -1.11 1.05 -9.26
CA GLN A 42 -1.34 2.37 -8.65
C GLN A 42 -0.10 2.89 -7.92
N LYS A 43 0.60 2.01 -7.18
CA LYS A 43 1.89 2.33 -6.55
C LYS A 43 2.94 2.61 -7.64
N GLY A 44 3.02 1.72 -8.62
CA GLY A 44 4.09 1.67 -9.59
C GLY A 44 5.46 1.59 -8.89
N PRO A 45 6.48 2.27 -9.45
CA PRO A 45 7.78 2.30 -8.82
C PRO A 45 7.94 3.34 -7.71
N ASN A 46 6.90 4.14 -7.46
CA ASN A 46 7.01 5.26 -6.55
C ASN A 46 7.34 4.80 -5.13
N LEU A 47 8.20 5.59 -4.47
CA LEU A 47 8.57 5.43 -3.05
C LEU A 47 7.85 6.44 -2.16
N THR A 48 7.30 7.49 -2.77
CA THR A 48 6.67 8.63 -2.12
C THR A 48 5.43 9.06 -2.91
N THR A 49 4.57 9.83 -2.25
CA THR A 49 3.46 10.56 -2.88
C THR A 49 3.42 11.98 -2.33
N ILE A 50 2.52 12.80 -2.88
CA ILE A 50 2.17 14.11 -2.32
C ILE A 50 0.97 13.90 -1.39
N ASP A 51 1.12 14.29 -0.13
CA ASP A 51 0.03 14.35 0.84
C ASP A 51 -0.99 15.40 0.37
N ALA A 52 -2.25 14.98 0.24
CA ALA A 52 -3.28 15.83 -0.36
C ALA A 52 -3.73 16.99 0.55
N GLU A 53 -3.55 16.87 1.86
CA GLU A 53 -3.97 17.88 2.83
C GLU A 53 -2.91 18.98 2.98
N PHE A 54 -1.64 18.58 3.04
CA PHE A 54 -0.52 19.48 3.34
C PHE A 54 0.37 19.79 2.13
N GLY A 55 0.20 19.09 1.00
CA GLY A 55 1.02 19.26 -0.20
C GLY A 55 2.48 18.83 -0.04
N LYS A 56 2.79 18.02 0.99
CA LYS A 56 4.16 17.59 1.31
C LYS A 56 4.48 16.26 0.65
N ILE A 57 5.74 16.07 0.28
CA ILE A 57 6.23 14.75 -0.15
C ILE A 57 6.33 13.85 1.08
N VAL A 58 5.66 12.70 1.02
CA VAL A 58 5.59 11.73 2.12
C VAL A 58 5.90 10.33 1.58
N PRO A 59 6.55 9.46 2.37
CA PRO A 59 6.84 8.10 1.95
C PRO A 59 5.54 7.28 1.80
N LEU A 60 5.56 6.31 0.90
CA LEU A 60 4.52 5.28 0.84
C LEU A 60 4.76 4.24 1.93
N PHE A 61 3.68 3.62 2.42
CA PHE A 61 3.74 2.59 3.45
C PHE A 61 4.58 1.37 3.04
N HIS A 62 5.47 0.93 3.92
CA HIS A 62 6.33 -0.24 3.77
C HIS A 62 5.84 -1.41 4.66
N PRO A 63 5.08 -2.38 4.13
CA PRO A 63 4.41 -3.41 4.92
C PRO A 63 5.34 -4.38 5.66
N ARG A 64 6.64 -4.41 5.32
CA ARG A 64 7.65 -5.23 6.02
C ARG A 64 8.42 -4.49 7.10
N GLN A 65 8.33 -3.15 7.15
CA GLN A 65 9.13 -2.32 8.05
C GLN A 65 8.25 -1.49 9.00
N GLN A 66 7.00 -1.24 8.62
CA GLN A 66 6.08 -0.40 9.38
C GLN A 66 4.93 -1.20 9.95
N ASN A 67 4.49 -0.81 11.16
CA ASN A 67 3.36 -1.44 11.82
C ASN A 67 2.05 -0.96 11.20
N TRP A 68 1.25 -1.89 10.67
CA TRP A 68 -0.03 -1.55 10.05
C TRP A 68 -0.97 -0.78 11.00
N GLN A 69 -1.03 -1.13 12.28
CA GLN A 69 -1.98 -0.56 13.25
C GLN A 69 -1.61 0.87 13.68
N GLU A 70 -0.36 1.27 13.48
CA GLU A 70 0.10 2.65 13.71
C GLU A 70 -0.35 3.58 12.59
N HIS A 71 -0.40 3.06 11.35
CA HIS A 71 -0.69 3.83 10.16
C HIS A 71 -2.16 3.72 9.73
N PHE A 72 -2.80 2.58 9.89
CA PHE A 72 -4.15 2.35 9.38
C PHE A 72 -5.09 1.86 10.45
N GLU A 73 -6.37 2.08 10.19
CA GLU A 73 -7.47 1.47 10.91
C GLU A 73 -8.57 1.05 9.93
N VAL A 74 -9.36 0.04 10.32
CA VAL A 74 -10.56 -0.34 9.59
C VAL A 74 -11.74 0.38 10.24
N GLN A 75 -12.35 1.31 9.51
CA GLN A 75 -13.62 1.93 9.90
C GLN A 75 -14.72 1.39 8.99
N GLU A 76 -15.70 0.69 9.58
CA GLU A 76 -16.77 0.00 8.86
C GLU A 76 -16.22 -0.97 7.79
N TYR A 77 -16.24 -0.55 6.52
CA TYR A 77 -15.79 -1.31 5.35
C TYR A 77 -14.64 -0.62 4.60
N HIS A 78 -13.99 0.37 5.23
CA HIS A 78 -12.92 1.16 4.65
C HIS A 78 -11.65 1.06 5.48
N ILE A 79 -10.51 1.03 4.79
CA ILE A 79 -9.20 1.28 5.40
C ILE A 79 -9.00 2.79 5.42
N VAL A 80 -8.80 3.35 6.61
CA VAL A 80 -8.62 4.78 6.84
C VAL A 80 -7.21 5.01 7.37
N GLY A 81 -6.61 6.10 6.91
CA GLY A 81 -5.30 6.54 7.32
C GLY A 81 -5.26 7.29 8.64
N ARG A 82 -4.25 7.02 9.45
CA ARG A 82 -4.00 7.67 10.74
C ARG A 82 -2.80 8.62 10.68
N THR A 83 -2.02 8.55 9.61
CA THR A 83 -0.77 9.27 9.40
C THR A 83 -0.66 9.72 7.94
N THR A 84 0.37 10.49 7.61
CA THR A 84 0.60 10.88 6.21
C THR A 84 1.21 9.77 5.34
N THR A 85 1.77 8.71 5.95
CA THR A 85 2.33 7.54 5.24
C THR A 85 1.28 6.45 5.01
N GLY A 86 0.14 6.58 5.66
CA GLY A 86 -0.89 5.58 5.74
C GLY A 86 -2.03 6.16 6.51
#